data_AF-A0A0C4EV25-F1
#
_entry.id   AF-A0A0C4EV25-F1
#
_cell.length_a   1.000
_cell.length_b   1.000
_cell.length_c   1.000
_cell.angle_alpha   90.00
_cell.angle_beta   90.00
_cell.angle_gamma   90.00
#
_symmetry.space_group_name_H-M   'P 1'
#
loop_
_entity.id
_entity.type
_entity.pdbx_description
1 polymer ?
#
loop_
_entity_poly.entity_id
_entity_poly.type
_entity_poly.pdbx_seq_one_letter_code
_entity_poly.pdbx_strand_id
1 'polypeptide(L)'
;LDVVRRTILHTVLPTWIDRVPQNLGSANHGSLKAAEWLILYKVYYTLALIPLWVQALQGSATTESKHRVSLMLESTTTLSQVAHFITLPSIRAKDLEELDSLICKYRKCLRSGWPSKSSKPNLHVTQHFSEVIRRFGPPRSTAAWAQERVNGMLQRLPTNHHLEDIPKTLITKWHLHSNLCSLQQDPTYVSSLATSEVELGLPITFDLEKSLFVKWQRTVARHRTASTSPGIEPAKLDLVPTVEAVKSIRVNRKMVTTKEGHEGNSLVEFYLGKHQRFGEVETIFRSDQTPRKTWLVVKPFEELHRTQDPYCDYPDLNCRLVKAVHEVSAVIDSDLVIGHIAILRHGAGTFGLATETVSAVGLGTSVSPPPQLICQTSLC
;
A
#
# COMPACT_ATOMS: atom_id res chain seq x y z
N LEU A 1 -0.18 24.00 -4.78
CA LEU A 1 -1.29 23.05 -5.05
C LEU A 1 -1.05 22.26 -6.35
N ASP A 2 -0.55 22.88 -7.42
CA ASP A 2 -0.38 22.20 -8.72
C ASP A 2 0.65 21.07 -8.71
N VAL A 3 1.69 21.17 -7.88
CA VAL A 3 2.64 20.05 -7.67
C VAL A 3 1.92 18.81 -7.12
N VAL A 4 1.01 19.00 -6.17
CA VAL A 4 0.20 17.92 -5.60
C VAL A 4 -0.75 17.34 -6.65
N ARG A 5 -1.43 18.19 -7.43
CA ARG A 5 -2.35 17.73 -8.49
C ARG A 5 -1.61 16.91 -9.56
N ARG A 6 -0.44 17.38 -10.00
CA ARG A 6 0.44 16.61 -10.92
C ARG A 6 0.88 15.29 -10.29
N THR A 7 1.23 15.30 -9.01
CA THR A 7 1.60 14.07 -8.30
C THR A 7 0.43 13.09 -8.27
N ILE A 8 -0.80 13.54 -7.99
CA ILE A 8 -2.00 12.70 -8.03
C ILE A 8 -2.20 12.06 -9.40
N LEU A 9 -1.99 12.82 -10.47
CA LEU A 9 -2.15 12.35 -11.85
C LEU A 9 -1.13 11.27 -12.23
N HIS A 10 0.13 11.45 -11.84
CA HIS A 10 1.24 10.59 -12.28
C HIS A 10 1.64 9.49 -11.30
N THR A 11 1.05 9.46 -10.09
CA THR A 11 1.32 8.38 -9.14
C THR A 11 0.66 7.09 -9.62
N VAL A 12 1.46 6.03 -9.73
CA VAL A 12 0.97 4.68 -9.97
C VAL A 12 0.56 4.07 -8.63
N LEU A 13 -0.67 3.58 -8.58
CA LEU A 13 -1.29 3.00 -7.39
C LEU A 13 -1.80 1.60 -7.70
N PRO A 14 -1.76 0.68 -6.72
CA PRO A 14 -2.45 -0.59 -6.84
C PRO A 14 -3.97 -0.39 -6.85
N THR A 15 -4.71 -1.35 -7.40
CA THR A 15 -6.17 -1.26 -7.64
C THR A 15 -7.00 -1.09 -6.38
N TRP A 16 -6.46 -1.44 -5.21
CA TRP A 16 -7.17 -1.41 -3.93
C TRP A 16 -7.02 -0.09 -3.17
N ILE A 17 -6.21 0.87 -3.66
CA ILE A 17 -6.11 2.21 -3.11
C ILE A 17 -7.00 3.16 -3.91
N ASP A 18 -7.89 3.89 -3.22
CA ASP A 18 -8.67 4.95 -3.85
C ASP A 18 -7.78 6.08 -4.35
N ARG A 19 -8.15 6.65 -5.50
CA ARG A 19 -7.51 7.86 -5.98
C ARG A 19 -8.16 9.09 -5.35
N VAL A 20 -7.32 9.98 -4.86
CA VAL A 20 -7.74 11.33 -4.46
C VAL A 20 -8.12 12.09 -5.75
N PRO A 21 -9.11 13.00 -5.68
CA PRO A 21 -9.57 13.77 -6.84
C PRO A 21 -8.43 14.56 -7.50
N GLN A 22 -8.28 14.43 -8.81
CA GLN A 22 -7.23 15.08 -9.58
C GLN A 22 -7.34 16.61 -9.54
N ASN A 23 -8.57 17.13 -9.43
CA ASN A 23 -8.89 18.55 -9.31
C ASN A 23 -8.92 19.04 -7.86
N LEU A 24 -8.15 18.41 -6.95
CA LEU A 24 -8.08 18.76 -5.52
C LEU A 24 -8.12 20.27 -5.28
N GLY A 25 -9.04 20.72 -4.42
CA GLY A 25 -9.24 22.13 -4.10
C GLY A 25 -10.07 22.93 -5.11
N SER A 26 -10.62 22.28 -6.14
CA SER A 26 -11.66 22.87 -7.00
C SER A 26 -13.02 22.84 -6.30
N ALA A 27 -13.82 23.90 -6.44
CA ALA A 27 -15.16 24.00 -5.87
C ALA A 27 -16.09 22.87 -6.35
N ASN A 28 -15.86 22.35 -7.56
CA ASN A 28 -16.76 21.39 -8.21
C ASN A 28 -16.74 19.99 -7.59
N HIS A 29 -15.71 19.62 -6.82
CA HIS A 29 -15.56 18.26 -6.28
C HIS A 29 -16.08 18.11 -4.84
N GLY A 30 -16.37 19.22 -4.15
CA GLY A 30 -16.76 19.19 -2.75
C GLY A 30 -15.59 18.84 -1.81
N SER A 31 -15.91 18.36 -0.61
CA SER A 31 -14.92 18.06 0.44
C SER A 31 -14.38 16.64 0.31
N LEU A 32 -13.09 16.46 0.61
CA LEU A 32 -12.49 15.13 0.69
C LEU A 32 -13.08 14.32 1.85
N LYS A 33 -13.25 13.02 1.61
CA LYS A 33 -13.58 12.02 2.63
C LYS A 33 -12.38 11.74 3.53
N ALA A 34 -12.63 11.17 4.70
CA ALA A 34 -11.57 10.85 5.67
C ALA A 34 -10.47 9.93 5.09
N ALA A 35 -10.85 8.93 4.29
CA ALA A 35 -9.89 8.03 3.64
C ALA A 35 -9.04 8.75 2.58
N GLU A 36 -9.63 9.68 1.83
CA GLU A 36 -8.91 10.48 0.83
C GLU A 36 -7.92 11.44 1.49
N TRP A 37 -8.30 12.07 2.61
CA TRP A 37 -7.35 12.85 3.43
C TRP A 37 -6.18 11.99 3.89
N LEU A 38 -6.44 10.77 4.35
CA LEU A 38 -5.39 9.87 4.82
C LEU A 38 -4.41 9.49 3.68
N ILE A 39 -4.92 9.17 2.50
CA ILE A 39 -4.11 8.88 1.31
C ILE A 39 -3.32 10.12 0.89
N LEU A 40 -3.92 11.31 0.97
CA LEU A 40 -3.26 12.57 0.69
C LEU A 40 -2.02 12.78 1.58
N TYR A 41 -2.14 12.62 2.89
CA TYR A 41 -1.02 12.82 3.81
C TYR A 41 0.03 11.72 3.76
N LYS A 42 -0.39 10.47 3.55
CA LYS A 42 0.49 9.31 3.61
C LYS A 42 1.21 8.99 2.30
N VAL A 43 0.58 9.32 1.17
CA VAL A 43 1.10 9.01 -0.16
C VAL A 43 1.46 10.30 -0.87
N TYR A 44 0.48 11.12 -1.24
CA TYR A 44 0.73 12.22 -2.17
C TYR A 44 1.59 13.34 -1.57
N TYR A 45 1.36 13.74 -0.32
CA TYR A 45 2.19 14.77 0.33
C TYR A 45 3.59 14.25 0.65
N THR A 46 3.71 12.99 1.05
CA THR A 46 5.00 12.34 1.22
C THR A 46 5.79 12.34 -0.09
N LEU A 47 5.17 11.90 -1.20
CA LEU A 47 5.82 11.86 -2.51
C LEU A 47 6.14 13.27 -3.06
N ALA A 48 5.24 14.23 -2.89
CA ALA A 48 5.34 15.54 -3.54
C ALA A 48 6.07 16.60 -2.70
N LEU A 49 5.71 16.74 -1.43
CA LEU A 49 6.06 17.91 -0.63
C LEU A 49 7.38 17.73 0.11
N ILE A 50 7.68 16.53 0.61
CA ILE A 50 8.93 16.30 1.34
C ILE A 50 10.15 16.58 0.47
N PRO A 51 10.29 16.01 -0.75
CA PRO A 51 11.45 16.30 -1.58
C PRO A 51 11.51 17.77 -2.00
N LEU A 52 10.35 18.38 -2.26
CA LEU A 52 10.25 19.79 -2.62
C LEU A 52 10.77 20.69 -1.50
N TRP A 53 10.39 20.43 -0.25
CA TRP A 53 10.86 21.20 0.89
C TRP A 53 12.32 20.94 1.23
N VAL A 54 12.80 19.70 1.09
CA VAL A 54 14.22 19.36 1.28
C VAL A 54 15.09 20.13 0.28
N GLN A 55 14.72 20.11 -1.00
CA GLN A 55 15.43 20.86 -2.04
C GLN A 55 15.36 22.37 -1.81
N ALA A 56 14.17 22.89 -1.45
CA ALA A 56 14.01 24.31 -1.14
C ALA A 56 14.84 24.74 0.08
N LEU A 57 14.99 23.88 1.09
CA LEU A 57 15.79 24.16 2.28
C LEU A 57 17.28 24.26 1.93
N GLN A 58 17.78 23.36 1.08
CA GLN A 58 19.15 23.39 0.57
C GLN A 58 19.43 24.63 -0.29
N GLY A 59 18.47 25.05 -1.10
CA GLY A 59 18.59 26.22 -1.98
C GLY A 59 18.26 27.58 -1.33
N SER A 60 17.80 27.60 -0.07
CA SER A 60 17.38 28.83 0.59
C SER A 60 18.58 29.73 0.94
N ALA A 61 18.57 30.98 0.45
CA ALA A 61 19.67 31.92 0.64
C ALA A 61 19.62 32.67 1.98
N THR A 62 18.42 32.94 2.52
CA THR A 62 18.24 33.79 3.71
C THR A 62 17.82 32.98 4.94
N THR A 63 18.15 33.48 6.14
CA THR A 63 17.72 32.84 7.40
C THR A 63 16.19 32.75 7.52
N GLU A 64 15.47 33.77 7.06
CA GLU A 64 14.00 33.79 7.10
C GLU A 64 13.38 32.75 6.16
N SER A 65 13.90 32.63 4.93
CA SER A 65 13.42 31.61 3.98
C SER A 65 13.71 30.20 4.49
N LYS A 66 14.92 29.95 5.02
CA LYS A 66 15.27 28.69 5.68
C LYS A 66 14.32 28.36 6.82
N HIS A 67 14.02 29.32 7.69
CA HIS A 67 13.11 29.12 8.82
C HIS A 67 11.70 28.74 8.34
N ARG A 68 11.15 29.47 7.36
CA ARG A 68 9.82 29.18 6.80
C ARG A 68 9.75 27.81 6.13
N VAL A 69 10.75 27.44 5.33
CA VAL A 69 10.79 26.14 4.66
C VAL A 69 10.97 25.02 5.68
N SER A 70 11.79 25.23 6.71
CA SER A 70 11.94 24.28 7.82
C SER A 70 10.62 24.01 8.52
N LEU A 71 9.81 25.04 8.78
CA LEU A 71 8.47 24.87 9.36
C LEU A 71 7.53 24.09 8.42
N MET A 72 7.58 24.32 7.10
CA MET A 72 6.77 23.57 6.14
C MET A 72 7.20 22.10 6.05
N LEU A 73 8.52 21.83 6.05
CA LEU A 73 9.07 20.49 6.06
C LEU A 73 8.69 19.75 7.36
N GLU A 74 8.89 20.38 8.52
CA GLU A 74 8.61 19.78 9.83
C GLU A 74 7.11 19.52 10.02
N SER A 75 6.24 20.46 9.66
CA SER A 75 4.79 20.27 9.75
C SER A 75 4.31 19.16 8.81
N THR A 76 4.83 19.10 7.58
CA THR A 76 4.47 18.05 6.60
C THR A 76 4.92 16.68 7.08
N THR A 77 6.20 16.54 7.44
CA THR A 77 6.81 15.26 7.83
C THR A 77 6.22 14.72 9.12
N THR A 78 6.08 15.57 10.15
CA THR A 78 5.50 15.15 11.44
C THR A 78 4.05 14.71 11.26
N LEU A 79 3.25 15.40 10.43
CA LEU A 79 1.88 15.01 10.16
C LEU A 79 1.81 13.69 9.38
N SER A 80 2.67 13.48 8.38
CA SER A 80 2.77 12.20 7.67
C SER A 80 3.21 11.06 8.58
N GLN A 81 4.11 11.30 9.55
CA GLN A 81 4.51 10.31 10.56
C GLN A 81 3.35 9.96 11.48
N VAL A 82 2.60 10.95 12.00
CA VAL A 82 1.38 10.72 12.79
C VAL A 82 0.37 9.90 11.99
N ALA A 83 0.12 10.29 10.74
CA ALA A 83 -0.80 9.57 9.85
C ALA A 83 -0.35 8.12 9.59
N HIS A 84 0.95 7.88 9.42
CA HIS A 84 1.50 6.53 9.30
C HIS A 84 1.24 5.74 10.59
N PHE A 85 1.62 6.27 11.74
CA PHE A 85 1.53 5.62 13.04
C PHE A 85 0.09 5.16 13.36
N ILE A 86 -0.88 6.05 13.20
CA ILE A 86 -2.30 5.74 13.50
C ILE A 86 -2.91 4.73 12.53
N THR A 87 -2.27 4.49 11.38
CA THR A 87 -2.70 3.48 10.41
C THR A 87 -2.02 2.13 10.58
N LEU A 88 -1.12 1.96 11.53
CA LEU A 88 -0.47 0.68 11.77
C LEU A 88 -1.50 -0.41 12.14
N PRO A 89 -1.32 -1.66 11.65
CA PRO A 89 -2.23 -2.77 11.97
C PRO A 89 -2.16 -3.18 13.44
N SER A 90 -1.01 -2.98 14.06
CA SER A 90 -0.74 -3.27 15.46
C SER A 90 0.16 -2.18 16.02
N ILE A 91 -0.11 -1.75 17.24
CA ILE A 91 0.62 -0.71 17.96
C ILE A 91 0.90 -1.25 19.36
N ARG A 92 2.17 -1.27 19.78
CA ARG A 92 2.53 -1.73 21.13
C ARG A 92 2.40 -0.56 22.09
N ALA A 93 2.02 -0.84 23.34
CA ALA A 93 1.82 0.21 24.35
C ALA A 93 3.06 1.08 24.58
N LYS A 94 4.27 0.50 24.46
CA LYS A 94 5.54 1.22 24.60
C LYS A 94 5.83 2.22 23.46
N ASP A 95 5.23 2.02 22.28
CA ASP A 95 5.44 2.90 21.13
C ASP A 95 4.54 4.17 21.24
N LEU A 96 3.58 4.19 22.16
CA LEU A 96 2.63 5.31 22.28
C LEU A 96 3.26 6.62 22.76
N GLU A 97 4.38 6.54 23.48
CA GLU A 97 5.15 7.73 23.86
C GLU A 97 5.70 8.45 22.62
N GLU A 98 6.03 7.71 21.57
CA GLU A 98 6.45 8.27 20.28
C GLU A 98 5.30 9.02 19.62
N LEU A 99 4.10 8.45 19.62
CA LEU A 99 2.91 9.11 19.09
C LEU A 99 2.61 10.41 19.83
N ASP A 100 2.67 10.41 21.16
CA ASP A 100 2.47 11.61 21.98
C ASP A 100 3.52 12.69 21.66
N SER A 101 4.78 12.29 21.49
CA SER A 101 5.88 13.16 21.09
C SER A 101 5.65 13.78 19.70
N LEU A 102 5.26 12.97 18.71
CA LEU A 102 4.96 13.44 17.35
C LEU A 102 3.79 14.43 17.34
N ILE A 103 2.70 14.15 18.05
CA ILE A 103 1.54 15.06 18.15
C ILE A 103 1.94 16.37 18.84
N CYS A 104 2.74 16.31 19.90
CA CYS A 104 3.24 17.48 20.59
C CYS A 104 4.16 18.33 19.69
N LYS A 105 5.08 17.67 18.96
CA LYS A 105 5.97 18.30 17.99
C LYS A 105 5.17 19.03 16.90
N TYR A 106 4.18 18.37 16.30
CA TYR A 106 3.32 18.97 15.29
C TYR A 106 2.60 20.21 15.83
N ARG A 107 2.02 20.14 17.04
CA ARG A 107 1.34 21.28 17.68
C ARG A 107 2.28 22.45 17.95
N LYS A 108 3.50 22.19 18.42
CA LYS A 108 4.53 23.23 18.65
C LYS A 108 4.95 23.88 17.34
N CYS A 109 5.18 23.08 16.29
CA CYS A 109 5.49 23.58 14.96
C CYS A 109 4.37 24.49 14.42
N LEU A 110 3.10 24.10 14.55
CA LEU A 110 1.98 24.92 14.12
C LEU A 110 1.89 26.25 14.88
N ARG A 111 2.10 26.23 16.21
CA ARG A 111 2.09 27.44 17.04
C ARG A 111 3.22 28.41 16.65
N SER A 112 4.40 27.88 16.37
CA SER A 112 5.55 28.68 15.96
C SER A 112 5.37 29.27 14.56
N GLY A 113 4.86 28.47 13.61
CA GLY A 113 4.75 28.90 12.20
C GLY A 113 3.51 29.75 11.90
N TRP A 114 2.44 29.59 12.66
CA TRP A 114 1.17 30.29 12.45
C TRP A 114 0.55 30.78 13.78
N PRO A 115 1.23 31.67 14.53
CA PRO A 115 0.79 32.10 15.86
C PRO A 115 -0.57 32.81 15.86
N SER A 116 -0.96 33.41 14.73
CA SER A 116 -2.27 34.07 14.56
C SER A 116 -3.43 33.11 14.35
N LYS A 117 -3.18 31.81 14.14
CA LYS A 117 -4.23 30.81 13.93
C LYS A 117 -4.57 30.10 15.23
N SER A 118 -5.84 30.20 15.62
CA SER A 118 -6.34 29.51 16.81
C SER A 118 -6.29 27.98 16.65
N SER A 119 -5.97 27.29 17.75
CA SER A 119 -5.98 25.83 17.80
C SER A 119 -7.39 25.29 17.55
N LYS A 120 -7.52 24.34 16.63
CA LYS A 120 -8.79 23.66 16.37
C LYS A 120 -9.08 22.61 17.46
N PRO A 121 -10.36 22.36 17.82
CA PRO A 121 -10.74 21.31 18.77
C PRO A 121 -10.17 19.93 18.39
N ASN A 122 -10.14 19.60 17.10
CA ASN A 122 -9.58 18.33 16.62
C ASN A 122 -8.11 18.14 17.02
N LEU A 123 -7.29 19.21 17.03
CA LEU A 123 -5.90 19.13 17.49
C LEU A 123 -5.80 18.86 18.99
N HIS A 124 -6.82 19.24 19.77
CA HIS A 124 -6.90 18.89 21.19
C HIS A 124 -7.27 17.41 21.34
N VAL A 125 -8.32 16.97 20.65
CA VAL A 125 -8.81 15.58 20.67
C VAL A 125 -7.72 14.58 20.27
N THR A 126 -6.87 14.90 19.28
CA THR A 126 -5.77 14.02 18.87
C THR A 126 -4.79 13.71 20.00
N GLN A 127 -4.62 14.58 20.99
CA GLN A 127 -3.71 14.32 22.12
C GLN A 127 -4.18 13.17 23.02
N HIS A 128 -5.45 12.76 22.91
CA HIS A 128 -5.98 11.62 23.66
C HIS A 128 -5.81 10.29 22.91
N PHE A 129 -5.21 10.29 21.71
CA PHE A 129 -5.08 9.07 20.91
C PHE A 129 -4.34 7.96 21.65
N SER A 130 -3.29 8.26 22.41
CA SER A 130 -2.56 7.23 23.15
C SER A 130 -3.42 6.54 24.21
N GLU A 131 -4.27 7.28 24.93
CA GLU A 131 -5.23 6.70 25.88
C GLU A 131 -6.30 5.86 25.17
N VAL A 132 -6.86 6.39 24.08
CA VAL A 132 -7.85 5.69 23.25
C VAL A 132 -7.28 4.39 22.69
N ILE A 133 -6.04 4.41 22.20
CA ILE A 133 -5.37 3.23 21.63
C ILE A 133 -5.09 2.19 22.72
N ARG A 134 -4.69 2.59 23.93
CA ARG A 134 -4.52 1.65 25.06
C ARG A 134 -5.83 0.94 25.39
N ARG A 135 -6.95 1.65 25.33
CA ARG A 135 -8.26 1.14 25.76
C ARG A 135 -8.97 0.31 24.68
N PHE A 136 -8.94 0.75 23.43
CA PHE A 136 -9.74 0.18 22.35
C PHE A 136 -8.91 -0.50 21.26
N GLY A 137 -7.59 -0.33 21.27
CA GLY A 137 -6.69 -0.83 20.25
C GLY A 137 -6.46 0.18 19.10
N PRO A 138 -5.69 -0.24 18.06
CA PRO A 138 -5.28 0.65 16.99
C PRO A 138 -6.44 1.32 16.24
N PRO A 139 -6.31 2.58 15.79
CA PRO A 139 -7.38 3.30 15.10
C PRO A 139 -7.86 2.60 13.83
N ARG A 140 -6.97 1.85 13.16
CA ARG A 140 -7.34 1.01 12.00
C ARG A 140 -8.51 0.06 12.30
N SER A 141 -8.57 -0.50 13.51
CA SER A 141 -9.57 -1.49 13.92
C SER A 141 -10.81 -0.87 14.54
N THR A 142 -10.72 0.37 15.03
CA THR A 142 -11.79 1.07 15.78
C THR A 142 -12.42 2.22 15.00
N ALA A 143 -11.82 2.63 13.87
CA ALA A 143 -12.38 3.64 12.99
C ALA A 143 -13.73 3.21 12.41
N ALA A 144 -14.62 4.19 12.23
CA ALA A 144 -15.98 3.98 11.72
C ALA A 144 -16.06 3.56 10.24
N TRP A 145 -14.95 3.23 9.58
CA TRP A 145 -14.93 2.89 8.15
C TRP A 145 -15.82 1.68 7.83
N ALA A 146 -15.93 0.71 8.74
CA ALA A 146 -16.81 -0.44 8.52
C ALA A 146 -18.29 -0.04 8.53
N GLN A 147 -18.66 0.82 9.47
CA GLN A 147 -20.01 1.35 9.62
C GLN A 147 -20.36 2.25 8.42
N GLU A 148 -19.45 3.12 7.99
CA GLU A 148 -19.63 3.94 6.78
C GLU A 148 -19.83 3.09 5.52
N ARG A 149 -19.12 1.95 5.41
CA ARG A 149 -19.35 0.98 4.31
C ARG A 149 -20.77 0.43 4.33
N VAL A 150 -21.24 0.01 5.50
CA VAL A 150 -22.60 -0.50 5.67
C VAL A 150 -23.62 0.59 5.33
N ASN A 151 -23.44 1.81 5.81
CA ASN A 151 -24.30 2.95 5.47
C ASN A 151 -24.41 3.15 3.97
N GLY A 152 -23.28 3.17 3.26
CA GLY A 152 -23.26 3.31 1.81
C GLY A 152 -23.92 2.14 1.06
N MET A 153 -23.78 0.91 1.55
CA MET A 153 -24.48 -0.25 0.99
C MET A 153 -25.98 -0.14 1.18
N LEU A 154 -26.43 0.22 2.39
CA LEU A 154 -27.84 0.37 2.71
C LEU A 154 -28.50 1.50 1.92
N GLN A 155 -27.79 2.62 1.69
CA GLN A 155 -28.26 3.73 0.86
C GLN A 155 -28.53 3.34 -0.61
N ARG A 156 -27.87 2.30 -1.12
CA ARG A 156 -28.07 1.82 -2.50
C ARG A 156 -29.20 0.80 -2.63
N LEU A 157 -29.73 0.30 -1.52
CA LEU A 157 -30.84 -0.63 -1.58
C LEU A 157 -32.10 0.13 -2.02
N PRO A 158 -32.81 -0.36 -3.05
CA PRO A 158 -34.06 0.26 -3.45
C PRO A 158 -35.06 0.14 -2.30
N THR A 159 -35.54 1.29 -1.84
CA THR A 159 -36.60 1.35 -0.83
C THR A 159 -37.92 1.69 -1.51
N ASN A 160 -39.02 1.22 -0.93
CA ASN A 160 -40.37 1.58 -1.36
C ASN A 160 -40.78 3.00 -0.92
N HIS A 161 -39.87 3.77 -0.30
CA HIS A 161 -40.09 5.12 0.27
C HIS A 161 -41.18 5.20 1.35
N HIS A 162 -41.65 4.07 1.87
CA HIS A 162 -42.60 4.02 2.97
C HIS A 162 -41.82 3.99 4.29
N LEU A 163 -41.79 5.10 5.02
CA LEU A 163 -40.94 5.29 6.20
C LEU A 163 -41.05 4.16 7.24
N GLU A 164 -42.25 3.62 7.44
CA GLU A 164 -42.52 2.54 8.39
C GLU A 164 -41.94 1.18 7.95
N ASP A 165 -41.84 0.95 6.64
CA ASP A 165 -41.39 -0.32 6.07
C ASP A 165 -39.87 -0.35 5.81
N ILE A 166 -39.22 0.82 5.73
CA ILE A 166 -37.78 0.94 5.39
C ILE A 166 -36.90 0.01 6.25
N PRO A 167 -37.02 -0.05 7.60
CA PRO A 167 -36.18 -0.92 8.39
C PRO A 167 -36.33 -2.40 8.00
N LYS A 168 -37.58 -2.85 7.79
CA LYS A 168 -37.89 -4.22 7.39
C LYS A 168 -37.36 -4.53 6.00
N THR A 169 -37.53 -3.61 5.04
CA THR A 169 -37.02 -3.77 3.67
C THR A 169 -35.50 -3.86 3.64
N LEU A 170 -34.81 -2.96 4.35
CA LEU A 170 -33.34 -2.95 4.41
C LEU A 170 -32.79 -4.26 4.99
N ILE A 171 -33.34 -4.71 6.13
CA ILE A 171 -32.93 -5.97 6.78
C ILE A 171 -33.19 -7.16 5.85
N THR A 172 -34.38 -7.25 5.24
CA THR A 172 -34.73 -8.35 4.33
C THR A 172 -33.79 -8.42 3.14
N LYS A 173 -33.54 -7.28 2.47
CA LYS A 173 -32.64 -7.21 1.32
C LYS A 173 -31.19 -7.52 1.71
N TRP A 174 -30.76 -7.08 2.89
CA TRP A 174 -29.43 -7.41 3.43
C TRP A 174 -29.25 -8.92 3.63
N HIS A 175 -30.22 -9.60 4.26
CA HIS A 175 -30.16 -11.05 4.47
C HIS A 175 -30.15 -11.82 3.14
N LEU A 176 -31.01 -11.44 2.18
CA LEU A 176 -31.03 -12.03 0.85
C LEU A 176 -29.67 -11.89 0.15
N HIS A 177 -29.06 -10.70 0.22
CA HIS A 177 -27.75 -10.44 -0.37
C HIS A 177 -26.64 -11.27 0.32
N SER A 178 -26.65 -11.33 1.66
CA SER A 178 -25.68 -12.12 2.41
C SER A 178 -25.76 -13.61 2.06
N ASN A 179 -26.97 -14.16 1.93
CA ASN A 179 -27.17 -15.55 1.53
C ASN A 179 -26.68 -15.79 0.10
N LEU A 180 -26.97 -14.89 -0.84
CA LEU A 180 -26.49 -14.98 -2.21
C LEU A 180 -24.95 -14.97 -2.28
N CYS A 181 -24.30 -14.05 -1.57
CA CYS A 181 -22.83 -14.00 -1.52
C CYS A 181 -22.24 -15.28 -0.91
N SER A 182 -22.87 -15.84 0.12
CA SER A 182 -22.47 -17.12 0.70
C SER A 182 -22.57 -18.25 -0.32
N LEU A 183 -23.66 -18.32 -1.09
CA LEU A 183 -23.84 -19.32 -2.14
C LEU A 183 -22.81 -19.14 -3.27
N GLN A 184 -22.52 -17.92 -3.69
CA GLN A 184 -21.50 -17.65 -4.72
C GLN A 184 -20.08 -18.00 -4.27
N GLN A 185 -19.81 -18.00 -2.96
CA GLN A 185 -18.52 -18.38 -2.39
C GLN A 185 -18.44 -19.88 -2.05
N ASP A 186 -19.56 -20.60 -2.15
CA ASP A 186 -19.60 -22.04 -1.97
C ASP A 186 -18.99 -22.73 -3.22
N PRO A 187 -17.89 -23.50 -3.06
CA PRO A 187 -17.24 -24.19 -4.18
C PRO A 187 -18.18 -25.13 -4.95
N THR A 188 -19.25 -25.62 -4.31
CA THR A 188 -20.25 -26.50 -4.91
C THR A 188 -21.18 -25.77 -5.89
N TYR A 189 -21.43 -24.48 -5.67
CA TYR A 189 -22.30 -23.64 -6.52
C TYR A 189 -21.56 -23.09 -7.75
N VAL A 190 -20.28 -22.73 -7.60
CA VAL A 190 -19.43 -22.30 -8.73
C VAL A 190 -19.28 -23.43 -9.76
N SER A 191 -19.24 -24.69 -9.30
CA SER A 191 -19.14 -25.85 -10.18
C SER A 191 -20.36 -26.06 -11.09
N SER A 192 -21.56 -25.60 -10.73
CA SER A 192 -22.76 -25.81 -11.55
C SER A 192 -22.93 -24.77 -12.67
N LEU A 193 -22.46 -23.53 -12.44
CA LEU A 193 -22.42 -22.46 -13.44
C LEU A 193 -21.18 -22.55 -14.35
N ALA A 194 -20.05 -23.04 -13.84
CA ALA A 194 -18.82 -23.22 -14.63
C ALA A 194 -18.92 -24.34 -15.69
N THR A 195 -19.92 -25.23 -15.58
CA THR A 195 -20.14 -26.30 -16.58
C THR A 195 -20.49 -25.77 -17.99
N SER A 196 -20.78 -24.48 -18.14
CA SER A 196 -21.17 -23.91 -19.43
C SER A 196 -20.13 -23.01 -20.11
N GLU A 197 -19.05 -22.57 -19.45
CA GLU A 197 -18.06 -21.64 -20.04
C GLU A 197 -16.60 -21.80 -19.54
N VAL A 198 -16.09 -23.02 -19.36
CA VAL A 198 -14.64 -23.22 -19.12
C VAL A 198 -13.97 -23.82 -20.35
N GLU A 199 -13.32 -22.96 -21.14
CA GLU A 199 -12.13 -23.36 -21.89
C GLU A 199 -11.11 -23.94 -20.90
N LEU A 200 -10.96 -25.27 -20.92
CA LEU A 200 -9.89 -26.01 -20.25
C LEU A 200 -8.54 -25.66 -20.90
N GLY A 201 -7.99 -24.51 -20.55
CA GLY A 201 -6.59 -24.20 -20.81
C GLY A 201 -5.71 -25.02 -19.87
N LEU A 202 -4.86 -25.91 -20.41
CA LEU A 202 -3.81 -26.58 -19.66
C LEU A 202 -2.96 -25.55 -18.88
N PRO A 203 -2.40 -25.90 -17.71
CA PRO A 203 -1.50 -25.01 -16.98
C PRO A 203 -0.35 -24.59 -17.90
N ILE A 204 -0.17 -23.28 -18.08
CA ILE A 204 0.90 -22.75 -18.90
C ILE A 204 2.20 -23.01 -18.14
N THR A 205 3.01 -23.92 -18.67
CA THR A 205 4.33 -24.25 -18.11
C THR A 205 5.42 -23.59 -18.95
N PHE A 206 6.53 -23.24 -18.29
CA PHE A 206 7.71 -22.68 -18.93
C PHE A 206 8.97 -23.06 -18.17
N ASP A 207 10.11 -23.01 -18.84
CA ASP A 207 11.40 -23.25 -18.21
C ASP A 207 11.98 -21.95 -17.67
N LEU A 208 12.38 -21.97 -16.39
CA LEU A 208 13.13 -20.87 -15.79
C LEU A 208 14.49 -20.72 -16.49
N GLU A 209 14.85 -19.48 -16.79
CA GLU A 209 16.19 -19.15 -17.28
C GLU A 209 17.25 -19.68 -16.31
N LYS A 210 18.37 -20.19 -16.83
CA LYS A 210 19.43 -20.85 -16.06
C LYS A 210 19.88 -20.04 -14.84
N SER A 211 19.99 -18.71 -14.97
CA SER A 211 20.40 -17.82 -13.88
C SER A 211 19.35 -17.75 -12.76
N LEU A 212 18.06 -17.65 -13.10
CA LEU A 212 16.93 -17.65 -12.18
C LEU A 212 16.73 -19.01 -11.53
N PHE A 213 16.89 -20.08 -12.30
CA PHE A 213 16.80 -21.44 -11.80
C PHE A 213 17.82 -21.73 -10.69
N VAL A 214 19.09 -21.33 -10.88
CA VAL A 214 20.13 -21.46 -9.84
C VAL A 214 19.79 -20.62 -8.61
N LYS A 215 19.21 -19.41 -8.77
CA LYS A 215 18.76 -18.58 -7.64
C LYS A 215 17.62 -19.26 -6.89
N TRP A 216 16.64 -19.80 -7.61
CA TRP A 216 15.53 -20.55 -7.02
C TRP A 216 16.02 -21.77 -6.22
N GLN A 217 16.91 -22.58 -6.79
CA GLN A 217 17.54 -23.72 -6.10
C GLN A 217 18.18 -23.30 -4.77
N ARG A 218 18.96 -22.21 -4.77
CA ARG A 218 19.58 -21.67 -3.55
C ARG A 218 18.56 -21.21 -2.53
N THR A 219 17.49 -20.54 -2.97
CA THR A 219 16.42 -20.06 -2.08
C THR A 219 15.65 -21.23 -1.44
N VAL A 220 15.34 -22.27 -2.22
CA VAL A 220 14.67 -23.49 -1.72
C VAL A 220 15.56 -24.22 -0.71
N ALA A 221 16.85 -24.38 -1.00
CA ALA A 221 17.79 -25.02 -0.09
C ALA A 221 17.86 -24.29 1.26
N ARG A 222 17.94 -22.96 1.25
CA ARG A 222 17.93 -22.13 2.46
C ARG A 222 16.67 -22.32 3.31
N HIS A 223 15.51 -22.38 2.68
CA HIS A 223 14.24 -22.60 3.37
C HIS A 223 14.20 -23.97 4.08
N ARG A 224 14.70 -25.04 3.44
CA ARG A 224 14.75 -26.36 4.06
C ARG A 224 15.76 -26.43 5.20
N THR A 225 16.95 -25.83 5.05
CA THR A 225 17.93 -25.79 6.16
C THR A 225 17.41 -25.01 7.37
N ALA A 226 16.57 -24.00 7.19
CA ALA A 226 15.94 -23.28 8.29
C ALA A 226 14.81 -24.08 8.97
N SER A 227 14.22 -25.07 8.29
CA SER A 227 13.13 -25.91 8.84
C SER A 227 13.61 -27.28 9.34
N THR A 228 14.88 -27.63 9.16
CA THR A 228 15.42 -28.96 9.53
C THR A 228 16.30 -28.83 10.77
N SER A 229 16.11 -29.71 11.76
CA SER A 229 16.96 -29.77 12.95
C SER A 229 18.43 -29.96 12.58
N PRO A 230 19.39 -29.35 13.31
CA PRO A 230 20.81 -29.45 13.00
C PRO A 230 21.27 -30.92 13.10
N GLY A 231 21.66 -31.52 11.97
CA GLY A 231 22.19 -32.89 11.92
C GLY A 231 21.70 -33.78 10.76
N ILE A 232 20.70 -33.35 9.99
CA ILE A 232 20.26 -34.07 8.78
C ILE A 232 20.87 -33.37 7.56
N GLU A 233 21.70 -34.09 6.80
CA GLU A 233 22.22 -33.55 5.53
C GLU A 233 21.06 -33.22 4.58
N PRO A 234 21.04 -32.03 3.96
CA PRO A 234 19.99 -31.67 3.04
C PRO A 234 20.06 -32.59 1.81
N ALA A 235 19.03 -33.42 1.62
CA ALA A 235 18.86 -34.23 0.43
C ALA A 235 19.07 -33.35 -0.81
N LYS A 236 19.95 -33.80 -1.72
CA LYS A 236 20.30 -33.12 -2.95
C LYS A 236 19.00 -32.83 -3.73
N LEU A 237 18.70 -31.55 -3.89
CA LEU A 237 17.48 -31.10 -4.57
C LEU A 237 17.72 -31.22 -6.08
N ASP A 238 17.27 -32.32 -6.66
CA ASP A 238 17.15 -32.46 -8.11
C ASP A 238 15.91 -31.69 -8.56
N LEU A 239 16.00 -30.36 -8.48
CA LEU A 239 14.98 -29.49 -9.04
C LEU A 239 15.04 -29.54 -10.58
N VAL A 240 13.89 -29.42 -11.22
CA VAL A 240 13.72 -29.28 -12.68
C VAL A 240 13.31 -27.84 -12.98
N PRO A 241 13.83 -27.20 -14.04
CA PRO A 241 13.56 -25.78 -14.34
C PRO A 241 12.12 -25.50 -14.80
N THR A 242 11.37 -26.52 -15.20
CA THR A 242 9.99 -26.39 -15.69
C THR A 242 9.05 -26.08 -14.53
N VAL A 243 8.33 -24.96 -14.64
CA VAL A 243 7.42 -24.44 -13.62
C VAL A 243 6.09 -24.00 -14.22
N GLU A 244 5.05 -23.95 -13.40
CA GLU A 244 3.71 -23.49 -13.77
C GLU A 244 3.61 -21.96 -13.61
N ALA A 245 3.28 -21.24 -14.68
CA ALA A 245 3.02 -19.80 -14.63
C ALA A 245 1.69 -19.49 -13.95
N VAL A 246 1.70 -18.48 -13.07
CA VAL A 246 0.51 -18.01 -12.37
C VAL A 246 0.26 -16.54 -12.72
N LYS A 247 -0.95 -16.20 -13.17
CA LYS A 247 -1.31 -14.82 -13.56
C LYS A 247 -1.34 -13.86 -12.36
N SER A 248 -1.82 -14.32 -11.20
CA SER A 248 -1.95 -13.49 -10.00
C SER A 248 -2.03 -14.32 -8.72
N ILE A 249 -1.70 -13.69 -7.60
CA ILE A 249 -1.81 -14.28 -6.26
C ILE A 249 -2.43 -13.30 -5.28
N ARG A 250 -2.91 -13.78 -4.13
CA ARG A 250 -3.36 -12.93 -3.02
C ARG A 250 -2.33 -12.94 -1.90
N VAL A 251 -1.74 -11.77 -1.61
CA VAL A 251 -0.88 -11.54 -0.45
C VAL A 251 -1.57 -10.53 0.46
N ASN A 252 -1.73 -10.84 1.74
CA ASN A 252 -2.43 -9.97 2.70
C ASN A 252 -3.82 -9.51 2.21
N ARG A 253 -4.56 -10.44 1.57
CA ARG A 253 -5.89 -10.21 0.93
C ARG A 253 -5.88 -9.25 -0.26
N LYS A 254 -4.72 -8.83 -0.76
CA LYS A 254 -4.54 -7.94 -1.89
C LYS A 254 -3.99 -8.73 -3.08
N MET A 255 -4.50 -8.45 -4.28
CA MET A 255 -4.07 -9.14 -5.50
C MET A 255 -2.74 -8.57 -5.98
N VAL A 256 -1.73 -9.44 -6.09
CA VAL A 256 -0.43 -9.16 -6.71
C VAL A 256 -0.43 -9.79 -8.09
N THR A 257 0.06 -9.06 -9.09
CA THR A 257 0.10 -9.49 -10.50
C THR A 257 1.49 -9.23 -11.10
N THR A 258 1.74 -9.66 -12.33
CA THR A 258 2.83 -9.11 -13.14
C THR A 258 2.44 -7.75 -13.72
N LYS A 259 3.41 -7.03 -14.30
CA LYS A 259 3.19 -5.73 -14.95
C LYS A 259 2.12 -5.77 -16.05
N GLU A 260 2.10 -6.85 -16.83
CA GLU A 260 1.13 -7.07 -17.91
C GLU A 260 -0.30 -7.17 -17.39
N GLY A 261 -0.50 -7.73 -16.18
CA GLY A 261 -1.80 -7.81 -15.55
C GLY A 261 -2.29 -6.44 -15.05
N HIS A 262 -1.46 -5.76 -14.25
CA HIS A 262 -1.73 -4.40 -13.79
C HIS A 262 -0.45 -3.77 -13.22
N GLU A 263 -0.04 -2.64 -13.78
CA GLU A 263 1.21 -1.95 -13.39
C GLU A 263 1.30 -1.74 -11.87
N GLY A 264 0.28 -1.12 -11.25
CA GLY A 264 0.29 -0.86 -9.81
C GLY A 264 0.23 -2.10 -8.91
N ASN A 265 -0.31 -3.22 -9.38
CA ASN A 265 -0.39 -4.47 -8.58
C ASN A 265 0.87 -5.32 -8.75
N SER A 266 1.73 -4.97 -9.72
CA SER A 266 3.05 -5.55 -9.88
C SER A 266 4.11 -4.90 -9.00
N LEU A 267 3.84 -3.71 -8.47
CA LEU A 267 4.80 -2.97 -7.66
C LEU A 267 4.70 -3.39 -6.20
N VAL A 268 5.78 -3.96 -5.68
CA VAL A 268 5.80 -4.63 -4.38
C VAL A 268 6.95 -4.17 -3.51
N GLU A 269 6.70 -4.27 -2.21
CA GLU A 269 7.67 -4.16 -1.13
C GLU A 269 7.92 -5.56 -0.57
N PHE A 270 9.18 -5.95 -0.44
CA PHE A 270 9.56 -7.30 -0.05
C PHE A 270 10.90 -7.35 0.69
N TYR A 271 11.16 -8.46 1.37
CA TYR A 271 12.46 -8.74 1.95
C TYR A 271 13.36 -9.49 0.97
N LEU A 272 14.56 -8.97 0.76
CA LEU A 272 15.66 -9.66 0.09
C LEU A 272 16.80 -9.87 1.09
N GLY A 273 16.89 -11.09 1.62
CA GLY A 273 17.75 -11.36 2.78
C GLY A 273 17.24 -10.63 4.02
N LYS A 274 18.05 -9.73 4.59
CA LYS A 274 17.68 -8.90 5.76
C LYS A 274 17.21 -7.49 5.38
N HIS A 275 17.25 -7.16 4.09
CA HIS A 275 16.97 -5.80 3.62
C HIS A 275 15.58 -5.73 3.01
N GLN A 276 14.84 -4.71 3.39
CA GLN A 276 13.59 -4.34 2.77
C GLN A 276 13.87 -3.63 1.45
N ARG A 277 13.29 -4.09 0.34
CA ARG A 277 13.46 -3.53 -1.00
C ARG A 277 12.12 -3.21 -1.64
N PHE A 278 12.16 -2.32 -2.62
CA PHE A 278 11.04 -2.01 -3.50
C PHE A 278 11.37 -2.52 -4.91
N GLY A 279 10.36 -2.96 -5.65
CA GLY A 279 10.58 -3.47 -7.00
C GLY A 279 9.29 -3.84 -7.73
N GLU A 280 9.47 -4.46 -8.89
CA GLU A 280 8.40 -4.91 -9.78
C GLU A 280 8.38 -6.44 -9.86
N VAL A 281 7.20 -7.04 -9.86
CA VAL A 281 7.01 -8.48 -10.10
C VAL A 281 7.07 -8.74 -11.60
N GLU A 282 8.09 -9.50 -12.01
CA GLU A 282 8.31 -9.93 -13.39
C GLU A 282 7.51 -11.19 -13.71
N THR A 283 7.55 -12.19 -12.84
CA THR A 283 6.88 -13.47 -13.06
C THR A 283 6.43 -14.08 -11.75
N ILE A 284 5.31 -14.79 -11.76
CA ILE A 284 4.82 -15.55 -10.63
C ILE A 284 4.67 -17.00 -11.08
N PHE A 285 5.19 -17.94 -10.29
CA PHE A 285 5.15 -19.35 -10.66
C PHE A 285 4.98 -20.28 -9.47
N ARG A 286 4.53 -21.50 -9.76
CA ARG A 286 4.42 -22.61 -8.84
C ARG A 286 5.16 -23.81 -9.38
N SER A 287 5.53 -24.72 -8.49
CA SER A 287 6.12 -26.00 -8.84
C SER A 287 5.58 -27.07 -7.91
N ASP A 288 5.24 -28.21 -8.50
CA ASP A 288 4.95 -29.48 -7.84
C ASP A 288 6.07 -29.92 -6.89
N GLN A 289 7.32 -29.56 -7.19
CA GLN A 289 8.51 -29.86 -6.38
C GLN A 289 8.58 -29.01 -5.10
N THR A 290 7.84 -27.91 -5.02
CA THR A 290 7.68 -27.06 -3.83
C THR A 290 6.19 -26.86 -3.54
N PRO A 291 5.47 -27.91 -3.11
CA PRO A 291 4.03 -27.84 -2.95
C PRO A 291 3.64 -26.79 -1.92
N ARG A 292 2.50 -26.11 -2.15
CA ARG A 292 1.94 -25.02 -1.32
C ARG A 292 2.74 -23.72 -1.30
N LYS A 293 3.89 -23.64 -1.97
CA LYS A 293 4.64 -22.39 -2.12
C LYS A 293 4.34 -21.75 -3.47
N THR A 294 4.31 -20.43 -3.48
CA THR A 294 4.27 -19.64 -4.70
C THR A 294 5.49 -18.74 -4.72
N TRP A 295 6.17 -18.70 -5.85
CA TRP A 295 7.42 -17.99 -6.03
C TRP A 295 7.21 -16.78 -6.93
N LEU A 296 7.94 -15.71 -6.65
CA LEU A 296 7.95 -14.51 -7.46
C LEU A 296 9.36 -14.23 -7.94
N VAL A 297 9.49 -13.98 -9.24
CA VAL A 297 10.65 -13.32 -9.82
C VAL A 297 10.39 -11.82 -9.70
N VAL A 298 11.21 -11.14 -8.90
CA VAL A 298 11.11 -9.70 -8.66
C VAL A 298 12.34 -8.99 -9.21
N LYS A 299 12.12 -7.79 -9.76
CA LYS A 299 13.13 -6.83 -10.21
C LYS A 299 13.23 -5.72 -9.16
N PRO A 300 14.20 -5.76 -8.23
CA PRO A 300 14.39 -4.71 -7.25
C PRO A 300 14.81 -3.41 -7.95
N PHE A 301 14.32 -2.26 -7.51
CA PHE A 301 14.90 -0.96 -7.91
C PHE A 301 16.28 -0.80 -7.31
N GLU A 302 17.20 -0.20 -8.05
CA GLU A 302 18.55 0.12 -7.54
C GLU A 302 18.47 1.23 -6.49
N GLU A 303 19.05 0.99 -5.31
CA GLU A 303 19.04 1.96 -4.21
C GLU A 303 19.99 3.14 -4.50
N LEU A 304 19.63 4.32 -4.00
CA LEU A 304 20.51 5.48 -3.98
C LEU A 304 21.37 5.51 -2.71
N HIS A 305 22.43 6.31 -2.73
CA HIS A 305 23.15 6.59 -1.50
C HIS A 305 22.24 7.37 -0.55
N ARG A 306 22.32 7.07 0.76
CA ARG A 306 21.41 7.62 1.76
C ARG A 306 21.38 9.15 1.79
N THR A 307 22.49 9.83 1.50
CA THR A 307 22.56 11.30 1.46
C THR A 307 21.85 11.93 0.26
N GLN A 308 21.55 11.14 -0.77
CA GLN A 308 20.81 11.58 -1.96
C GLN A 308 19.31 11.37 -1.80
N ASP A 309 18.90 10.57 -0.80
CA ASP A 309 17.50 10.29 -0.52
C ASP A 309 16.89 11.40 0.36
N PRO A 310 15.95 12.21 -0.17
CA PRO A 310 15.29 13.26 0.62
C PRO A 310 14.45 12.70 1.78
N TYR A 311 14.21 11.39 1.82
CA TYR A 311 13.47 10.72 2.89
C TYR A 311 14.37 10.11 3.97
N CYS A 312 15.69 10.23 3.86
CA CYS A 312 16.65 9.49 4.72
C CYS A 312 16.55 9.76 6.22
N ASP A 313 16.02 10.92 6.61
CA ASP A 313 15.78 11.34 8.00
C ASP A 313 14.40 10.91 8.52
N TYR A 314 13.57 10.29 7.67
CA TYR A 314 12.18 9.94 7.96
C TYR A 314 11.87 8.46 7.65
N PRO A 315 12.59 7.50 8.28
CA PRO A 315 12.42 6.07 8.00
C PRO A 315 10.99 5.55 8.24
N ASP A 316 10.27 6.13 9.20
CA ASP A 316 8.90 5.71 9.56
C ASP A 316 7.88 5.99 8.46
N LEU A 317 8.19 6.89 7.51
CA LEU A 317 7.32 7.15 6.38
C LEU A 317 7.31 5.99 5.37
N ASN A 318 8.27 5.07 5.48
CA ASN A 318 8.49 3.98 4.55
C ASN A 318 8.51 4.46 3.08
N CYS A 319 9.16 5.59 2.85
CA CYS A 319 9.30 6.23 1.55
C CYS A 319 10.78 6.36 1.22
N ARG A 320 11.18 6.06 -0.01
CA ARG A 320 12.56 6.14 -0.47
C ARG A 320 12.64 6.67 -1.90
N LEU A 321 13.72 7.36 -2.20
CA LEU A 321 14.10 7.67 -3.56
C LEU A 321 15.05 6.58 -4.07
N VAL A 322 14.65 5.91 -5.15
CA VAL A 322 15.42 4.85 -5.81
C VAL A 322 15.67 5.23 -7.28
N LYS A 323 16.61 4.56 -7.95
CA LYS A 323 16.78 4.77 -9.40
C LYS A 323 15.65 4.07 -10.15
N ALA A 324 15.28 4.59 -11.32
CA ALA A 324 14.27 3.97 -12.19
C ALA A 324 14.75 2.70 -12.90
N VAL A 325 16.04 2.36 -12.75
CA VAL A 325 16.64 1.11 -13.24
C VAL A 325 16.50 -0.01 -12.21
N HIS A 326 16.43 -1.23 -12.72
CA HIS A 326 16.31 -2.43 -11.89
C HIS A 326 17.67 -3.11 -11.69
N GLU A 327 17.88 -3.64 -10.50
CA GLU A 327 18.93 -4.60 -10.22
C GLU A 327 18.61 -5.97 -10.84
N VAL A 328 19.55 -6.91 -10.73
CA VAL A 328 19.39 -8.26 -11.23
C VAL A 328 18.18 -8.94 -10.56
N SER A 329 17.29 -9.54 -11.36
CA SER A 329 16.10 -10.23 -10.87
C SER A 329 16.42 -11.24 -9.76
N ALA A 330 15.59 -11.29 -8.73
CA ALA A 330 15.70 -12.22 -7.61
C ALA A 330 14.47 -13.12 -7.53
N VAL A 331 14.65 -14.33 -6.99
CA VAL A 331 13.55 -15.26 -6.75
C VAL A 331 13.24 -15.29 -5.25
N ILE A 332 12.01 -14.91 -4.90
CA ILE A 332 11.53 -14.85 -3.51
C ILE A 332 10.27 -15.70 -3.33
N ASP A 333 10.06 -16.16 -2.10
CA ASP A 333 8.78 -16.74 -1.68
C ASP A 333 7.73 -15.62 -1.52
N SER A 334 6.47 -15.89 -1.86
CA SER A 334 5.35 -15.00 -1.59
C SER A 334 5.24 -14.53 -0.13
N ASP A 335 5.71 -15.32 0.83
CA ASP A 335 5.71 -14.97 2.26
C ASP A 335 6.66 -13.81 2.60
N LEU A 336 7.63 -13.52 1.72
CA LEU A 336 8.59 -12.41 1.88
C LEU A 336 8.04 -11.08 1.35
N VAL A 337 6.87 -11.08 0.70
CA VAL A 337 6.20 -9.86 0.24
C VAL A 337 5.49 -9.19 1.41
N ILE A 338 5.89 -7.95 1.70
CA ILE A 338 5.32 -7.13 2.78
C ILE A 338 3.99 -6.52 2.31
N GLY A 339 3.97 -5.99 1.08
CA GLY A 339 2.81 -5.32 0.52
C GLY A 339 3.07 -4.72 -0.85
N HIS A 340 2.17 -3.84 -1.28
CA HIS A 340 2.35 -3.04 -2.50
C HIS A 340 3.06 -1.74 -2.19
N ILE A 341 3.56 -1.08 -3.23
CA ILE A 341 4.08 0.30 -3.15
C ILE A 341 3.27 1.22 -4.07
N ALA A 342 3.25 2.51 -3.75
CA ALA A 342 2.89 3.56 -4.69
C ALA A 342 4.17 4.21 -5.20
N ILE A 343 4.23 4.55 -6.48
CA ILE A 343 5.42 5.18 -7.06
C ILE A 343 5.08 6.46 -7.82
N LEU A 344 6.01 7.41 -7.77
CA LEU A 344 6.05 8.58 -8.64
C LEU A 344 7.39 8.58 -9.39
N ARG A 345 7.33 8.62 -10.73
CA ARG A 345 8.52 8.65 -11.58
C ARG A 345 8.97 10.09 -11.83
N HIS A 346 10.29 10.28 -11.85
CA HIS A 346 10.92 11.57 -12.06
C HIS A 346 11.93 11.47 -13.19
N GLY A 347 11.89 12.44 -14.09
CA GLY A 347 12.87 12.54 -15.17
C GLY A 347 14.28 12.80 -14.62
N ALA A 348 15.28 12.52 -15.45
CA ALA A 348 16.67 12.87 -15.16
C ALA A 348 16.80 14.37 -14.81
N GLY A 349 17.66 14.68 -13.84
CA GLY A 349 17.92 16.03 -13.36
C GLY A 349 17.01 16.53 -12.23
N THR A 350 15.86 15.89 -11.98
CA THR A 350 14.87 16.36 -10.98
C THR A 350 15.47 16.57 -9.58
N PHE A 351 16.30 15.63 -9.13
CA PHE A 351 17.01 15.70 -7.85
C PHE A 351 18.51 15.98 -8.00
N GLY A 352 18.92 16.59 -9.12
CA GLY A 352 20.35 16.77 -9.44
C GLY A 352 21.07 15.46 -9.80
N LEU A 353 20.31 14.41 -10.16
CA LEU A 353 20.82 13.10 -10.55
C LEU A 353 20.72 12.92 -12.06
N ALA A 354 21.76 12.39 -12.70
CA ALA A 354 21.79 12.19 -14.15
C ALA A 354 20.82 11.10 -14.65
N THR A 355 20.44 10.17 -13.76
CA THR A 355 19.52 9.07 -14.07
C THR A 355 18.10 9.42 -13.66
N GLU A 356 17.13 8.81 -14.32
CA GLU A 356 15.74 8.82 -13.87
C GLU A 356 15.60 8.16 -12.49
N THR A 357 14.67 8.67 -11.70
CA THR A 357 14.46 8.21 -10.32
C THR A 357 12.98 7.97 -10.03
N VAL A 358 12.73 7.24 -8.95
CA VAL A 358 11.38 6.89 -8.50
C VAL A 358 11.29 7.16 -7.02
N SER A 359 10.32 7.99 -6.61
CA SER A 359 9.90 8.04 -5.21
C SER A 359 8.92 6.90 -4.98
N ALA A 360 9.26 5.96 -4.11
CA ALA A 360 8.45 4.80 -3.78
C ALA A 360 8.03 4.84 -2.31
N VAL A 361 6.74 4.65 -2.03
CA VAL A 361 6.21 4.58 -0.66
C VAL A 361 5.50 3.25 -0.43
N GLY A 362 5.87 2.57 0.66
CA GLY A 362 5.29 1.31 1.07
C GLY A 362 3.85 1.47 1.56
N LEU A 363 2.96 0.62 1.03
CA LEU A 363 1.53 0.62 1.34
C LEU A 363 1.13 -0.57 2.22
N GLY A 364 2.09 -1.33 2.78
CA GLY A 364 1.81 -2.43 3.70
C GLY A 364 0.97 -1.99 4.91
N THR A 365 1.22 -0.77 5.40
CA THR A 365 0.46 -0.17 6.50
C THR A 365 -0.74 0.66 6.00
N SER A 366 -1.01 0.72 4.70
CA SER A 366 -2.17 1.43 4.16
C SER A 366 -3.40 0.52 4.13
N VAL A 367 -4.52 1.13 4.46
CA VAL A 367 -5.82 0.47 4.52
C VAL A 367 -6.45 0.58 3.14
N SER A 368 -7.03 -0.50 2.65
CA SER A 368 -7.88 -0.44 1.47
C SER A 368 -9.11 0.38 1.84
N PRO A 369 -9.35 1.53 1.22
CA PRO A 369 -10.73 1.95 1.06
C PRO A 369 -11.46 0.91 0.17
N PRO A 370 -12.80 0.83 0.24
CA PRO A 370 -13.53 -0.33 -0.24
C PRO A 370 -13.26 -0.60 -1.73
N PRO A 371 -13.25 -1.87 -2.17
CA PRO A 371 -13.58 -2.12 -3.57
C PRO A 371 -14.94 -1.48 -3.82
N GLN A 372 -15.01 -0.52 -4.74
CA GLN A 372 -16.24 -0.39 -5.51
C GLN A 372 -16.39 -1.76 -6.18
N LEU A 373 -17.24 -2.61 -5.62
CA LEU A 373 -17.80 -3.71 -6.39
C LEU A 373 -18.51 -3.02 -7.55
N ILE A 374 -17.78 -2.90 -8.66
CA ILE A 374 -18.34 -2.69 -9.97
C ILE A 374 -19.32 -3.85 -10.09
N CYS A 375 -20.60 -3.53 -9.92
CA CYS A 375 -21.65 -4.38 -10.43
C CYS A 375 -21.48 -4.33 -11.95
N GLN A 376 -20.61 -5.19 -12.49
CA GLN A 376 -20.69 -5.57 -13.88
C GLN A 376 -22.01 -6.30 -14.04
N THR A 377 -23.05 -5.53 -14.32
CA THR A 377 -24.22 -5.97 -15.07
C THR A 377 -24.74 -4.76 -15.81
N SER A 378 -24.09 -4.49 -16.93
CA SER A 378 -24.82 -4.21 -18.15
C SER A 378 -25.80 -5.35 -18.37
N LEU A 379 -27.08 -5.11 -18.12
CA LEU A 379 -28.21 -5.75 -18.79
C LEU A 379 -29.44 -4.88 -18.47
N CYS A 380 -30.15 -4.55 -19.53
CA CYS A 380 -31.25 -3.60 -19.64
C CYS A 380 -32.37 -3.78 -18.61
#